data_AF-D6Y0X7-F1
#
_entry.id   AF-D6Y0X7-F1
#
_cell.length_a   1.000
_cell.length_b   1.000
_cell.length_c   1.000
_cell.angle_alpha   90.00
_cell.angle_beta   90.00
_cell.angle_gamma   90.00
#
_symmetry.space_group_name_H-M   'P 1'
#
loop_
_entity.id
_entity.type
_entity.pdbx_description
1 polymer ?
#
loop_
_entity_poly.entity_id
_entity_poly.type
_entity_poly.pdbx_seq_one_letter_code
_entity_poly.pdbx_strand_id
1 'polypeptide(L)'
;MHPLTELFSVTKKLYDHVQQPLPKGEERDRYIEIIAELLQRREELIPQVGPPKTDQEERIARTLLDYNRKLTDRLTVVMREVGQDLNQIRKKKSTGKQYENPYTSRTQDGVFFDSKK
;
A
#
# COMPACT_ATOMS: atom_id res chain seq x y z
N MET A 1 -4.29 -30.68 6.82
CA MET A 1 -3.36 -30.24 5.77
C MET A 1 -1.98 -30.05 6.39
N HIS A 2 -0.90 -30.24 5.63
CA HIS A 2 0.46 -30.05 6.16
C HIS A 2 0.80 -28.54 6.24
N PRO A 3 1.28 -28.01 7.38
CA PRO A 3 1.50 -26.57 7.57
C PRO A 3 2.39 -25.91 6.51
N LEU A 4 3.46 -26.60 6.10
CA LEU A 4 4.37 -26.12 5.03
C LEU A 4 3.66 -25.92 3.69
N THR A 5 2.75 -26.83 3.33
CA THR A 5 1.99 -26.76 2.08
C THR A 5 0.96 -25.63 2.13
N GLU A 6 0.36 -25.41 3.29
CA GLU A 6 -0.56 -24.31 3.50
C GLU A 6 0.15 -22.95 3.42
N LEU A 7 1.30 -22.82 4.10
CA LEU A 7 2.13 -21.61 4.01
C LEU A 7 2.58 -21.33 2.57
N PHE A 8 2.95 -22.37 1.81
CA PHE A 8 3.28 -22.24 0.40
C PHE A 8 2.08 -21.75 -0.42
N SER A 9 0.90 -22.34 -0.22
CA SER A 9 -0.33 -21.93 -0.90
C SER A 9 -0.68 -20.47 -0.64
N VAL A 10 -0.65 -20.03 0.63
CA VAL A 10 -0.94 -18.63 0.99
C VAL A 10 0.13 -17.69 0.43
N THR A 11 1.41 -18.07 0.49
CA THR A 11 2.51 -17.27 -0.08
C THR A 11 2.36 -17.13 -1.60
N LYS A 12 1.97 -18.20 -2.30
CA LYS A 12 1.72 -18.14 -3.74
C LYS A 12 0.52 -17.25 -4.07
N LYS A 13 -0.60 -17.38 -3.34
CA LYS A 13 -1.77 -16.49 -3.53
C LYS A 13 -1.41 -15.02 -3.34
N LEU A 14 -0.65 -14.72 -2.28
CA LEU A 14 -0.19 -13.37 -2.02
C LEU A 14 0.72 -12.87 -3.14
N TYR A 15 1.67 -13.70 -3.59
CA TYR A 15 2.53 -13.37 -4.71
C TYR A 15 1.73 -13.06 -5.99
N ASP A 16 0.79 -13.93 -6.36
CA ASP A 16 -0.04 -13.75 -7.55
C ASP A 16 -0.90 -12.48 -7.46
N HIS A 17 -1.43 -12.18 -6.27
CA HIS A 17 -2.21 -10.96 -6.01
C HIS A 17 -1.37 -9.69 -6.13
N VAL A 18 -0.18 -9.66 -5.51
CA VAL A 18 0.67 -8.46 -5.58
C VAL A 18 1.29 -8.21 -6.95
N GLN A 19 1.31 -9.21 -7.83
CA GLN A 19 1.75 -9.05 -9.22
C GLN A 19 0.74 -8.30 -10.07
N GLN A 20 -0.52 -8.23 -9.66
CA GLN A 20 -1.50 -7.39 -10.32
C GLN A 20 -1.13 -5.90 -10.15
N PRO A 21 -1.47 -5.04 -11.10
CA PRO A 21 -1.31 -3.60 -10.95
C PRO A 21 -2.17 -3.08 -9.81
N LEU A 22 -1.68 -2.08 -9.06
CA LEU A 22 -2.45 -1.44 -8.00
C LEU A 22 -3.71 -0.78 -8.60
N PRO A 23 -4.92 -1.21 -8.22
CA PRO A 23 -6.15 -0.63 -8.74
C PRO A 23 -6.38 0.78 -8.17
N LYS A 24 -7.27 1.54 -8.82
CA LYS A 24 -7.64 2.91 -8.45
C LYS A 24 -9.05 2.93 -7.85
N GLY A 25 -9.36 3.97 -7.07
CA GLY A 25 -10.69 4.14 -6.48
C GLY A 25 -10.99 3.08 -5.41
N GLU A 26 -12.24 2.67 -5.31
CA GLU A 26 -12.73 1.76 -4.24
C GLU A 26 -12.10 0.35 -4.28
N GLU A 27 -11.73 -0.13 -5.47
CA GLU A 27 -11.07 -1.44 -5.63
C GLU A 27 -9.67 -1.49 -4.97
N ARG A 28 -9.07 -0.32 -4.74
CA ARG A 28 -7.77 -0.19 -4.07
C ARG A 28 -7.82 -0.65 -2.63
N ASP A 29 -8.87 -0.29 -1.91
CA ASP A 29 -8.97 -0.61 -0.48
C ASP A 29 -9.13 -2.13 -0.32
N ARG A 30 -10.01 -2.73 -1.13
CA ARG A 30 -10.15 -4.19 -1.20
C ARG A 30 -8.85 -4.90 -1.58
N TYR A 31 -8.09 -4.35 -2.54
CA TYR A 31 -6.80 -4.90 -2.92
C TYR A 31 -5.80 -4.92 -1.75
N ILE A 32 -5.76 -3.85 -0.95
CA ILE A 32 -4.89 -3.74 0.23
C ILE A 32 -5.38 -4.65 1.37
N GLU A 33 -6.69 -4.76 1.59
CA GLU A 33 -7.29 -5.67 2.56
C GLU A 33 -6.90 -7.13 2.29
N ILE A 34 -6.99 -7.58 1.04
CA ILE A 34 -6.58 -8.94 0.65
C ILE A 34 -5.09 -9.17 0.95
N ILE A 35 -4.23 -8.17 0.71
CA ILE A 35 -2.81 -8.26 1.07
C ILE A 35 -2.64 -8.45 2.57
N ALA A 36 -3.34 -7.64 3.39
CA ALA A 36 -3.27 -7.69 4.83
C ALA A 36 -3.76 -9.05 5.39
N GLU A 37 -4.89 -9.54 4.91
CA GLU A 37 -5.44 -10.85 5.29
C GLU A 37 -4.47 -11.99 4.97
N LEU A 38 -3.88 -11.99 3.77
CA LEU A 38 -2.93 -13.01 3.36
C LEU A 38 -1.62 -12.92 4.16
N LEU A 39 -1.15 -11.73 4.50
CA LEU A 39 0.02 -11.53 5.37
C LEU A 39 -0.24 -12.05 6.78
N GLN A 40 -1.39 -11.71 7.37
CA GLN A 40 -1.79 -12.20 8.69
C GLN A 40 -1.86 -13.73 8.69
N ARG A 41 -2.49 -14.34 7.68
CA ARG A 41 -2.56 -15.80 7.60
C ARG A 41 -1.18 -16.45 7.48
N ARG A 42 -0.22 -15.82 6.79
CA ARG A 42 1.17 -16.32 6.74
C ARG A 42 1.82 -16.24 8.12
N GLU A 43 1.66 -15.13 8.83
CA GLU A 43 2.22 -14.95 10.17
C GLU A 43 1.74 -16.04 11.15
N GLU A 44 0.46 -16.39 11.09
CA GLU A 44 -0.11 -17.49 11.88
C GLU A 44 0.47 -18.87 11.54
N LEU A 45 0.81 -19.10 10.26
CA LEU A 45 1.28 -20.40 9.77
C LEU A 45 2.78 -20.63 9.96
N ILE A 46 3.61 -19.56 9.89
CA ILE A 46 5.07 -19.64 10.06
C ILE A 46 5.50 -20.42 11.31
N PRO A 47 4.99 -20.16 12.53
CA PRO A 47 5.43 -20.88 13.73
C PRO A 47 5.01 -22.35 13.75
N GLN A 48 4.05 -22.75 12.91
CA GLN A 48 3.58 -24.12 12.79
C GLN A 48 4.43 -24.96 11.83
N VAL A 49 5.30 -24.33 11.03
CA VAL A 49 6.18 -25.00 10.08
C VAL A 49 7.43 -25.50 10.80
N GLY A 50 7.54 -26.81 10.94
CA GLY A 50 8.77 -27.48 11.39
C GLY A 50 9.80 -27.66 10.25
N PRO A 51 11.01 -28.14 10.58
CA PRO A 51 12.02 -28.46 9.58
C PRO A 51 11.49 -29.54 8.61
N PRO A 52 11.78 -29.43 7.29
CA PRO A 52 11.38 -30.42 6.30
C PRO A 52 12.02 -31.78 6.62
N LYS A 53 11.22 -32.84 6.50
CA LYS A 53 11.59 -34.23 6.83
C LYS A 53 11.71 -35.11 5.58
N THR A 54 11.21 -34.64 4.44
CA THR A 54 11.20 -35.37 3.17
C THR A 54 11.77 -34.53 2.04
N ASP A 55 12.27 -35.18 0.99
CA ASP A 55 12.76 -34.48 -0.22
C ASP A 55 11.68 -33.59 -0.87
N GLN A 56 10.41 -33.99 -0.76
CA GLN A 56 9.29 -33.20 -1.25
C GLN A 56 9.11 -31.92 -0.43
N GLU A 57 9.16 -32.02 0.90
CA GLU A 57 9.08 -30.85 1.79
C GLU A 57 10.28 -29.92 1.59
N GLU A 58 11.48 -30.47 1.40
CA GLU A 58 12.69 -29.70 1.11
C GLU A 58 12.54 -28.87 -0.19
N ARG A 59 11.98 -29.46 -1.25
CA ARG A 59 11.67 -28.75 -2.51
C ARG A 59 10.64 -27.65 -2.30
N ILE A 60 9.59 -27.90 -1.52
CA ILE A 60 8.57 -26.90 -1.20
C ILE A 60 9.19 -25.76 -0.40
N ALA A 61 10.01 -26.05 0.61
CA ALA A 61 10.68 -25.05 1.43
C ALA A 61 11.61 -24.15 0.60
N ARG A 62 12.41 -24.74 -0.30
CA ARG A 62 13.26 -23.96 -1.22
C ARG A 62 12.46 -23.05 -2.14
N THR A 63 11.36 -23.57 -2.69
CA THR A 63 10.48 -22.78 -3.54
C THR A 63 9.81 -21.65 -2.75
N LEU A 64 9.34 -21.95 -1.54
CA LEU A 64 8.75 -20.96 -0.63
C LEU A 64 9.74 -19.81 -0.33
N LEU A 65 11.02 -20.11 -0.10
CA LEU A 65 12.05 -19.09 0.15
C LEU A 65 12.28 -18.19 -1.07
N ASP A 66 12.29 -18.74 -2.29
CA ASP A 66 12.38 -17.96 -3.53
C ASP A 66 11.18 -17.02 -3.70
N TYR A 67 9.96 -17.53 -3.47
CA TYR A 67 8.75 -16.71 -3.47
C TYR A 67 8.81 -15.62 -2.40
N ASN A 68 9.29 -15.93 -1.19
CA ASN A 68 9.39 -14.95 -0.11
C ASN A 68 10.33 -13.80 -0.49
N ARG A 69 11.48 -14.09 -1.09
CA ARG A 69 12.41 -13.06 -1.58
C ARG A 69 11.75 -12.15 -2.60
N LYS A 70 11.14 -12.72 -3.65
CA LYS A 70 10.47 -11.95 -4.71
C LYS A 70 9.29 -11.15 -4.16
N LEU A 71 8.57 -11.71 -3.19
CA LEU A 71 7.45 -11.08 -2.54
C LEU A 71 7.87 -9.85 -1.74
N THR A 72 8.98 -9.92 -0.99
CA THR A 72 9.53 -8.77 -0.25
C THR A 72 9.86 -7.61 -1.19
N ASP A 73 10.50 -7.89 -2.31
CA ASP A 73 10.81 -6.86 -3.33
C ASP A 73 9.52 -6.24 -3.88
N ARG A 74 8.51 -7.05 -4.23
CA ARG A 74 7.25 -6.57 -4.79
C ARG A 74 6.43 -5.76 -3.78
N LEU A 75 6.33 -6.21 -2.52
CA LEU A 75 5.63 -5.48 -1.46
C LEU A 75 6.26 -4.11 -1.19
N THR A 76 7.60 -4.02 -1.27
CA THR A 76 8.32 -2.75 -1.15
C THR A 76 7.91 -1.76 -2.26
N VAL A 77 7.72 -2.26 -3.48
CA VAL A 77 7.24 -1.44 -4.61
C VAL A 77 5.79 -1.00 -4.37
N VAL A 78 4.90 -1.92 -4.02
CA VAL A 78 3.48 -1.61 -3.75
C VAL A 78 3.35 -0.56 -2.63
N MET A 79 4.11 -0.71 -1.54
CA MET A 79 4.11 0.25 -0.44
C MET A 79 4.61 1.64 -0.86
N ARG A 80 5.60 1.70 -1.77
CA ARG A 80 6.07 2.96 -2.35
C ARG A 80 5.00 3.63 -3.22
N GLU A 81 4.34 2.87 -4.09
CA GLU A 81 3.24 3.37 -4.95
C GLU A 81 2.11 3.94 -4.08
N VAL A 82 1.68 3.17 -3.07
CA VAL A 82 0.68 3.59 -2.08
C VAL A 82 1.10 4.90 -1.37
N GLY A 83 2.36 5.01 -0.96
CA GLY A 83 2.89 6.21 -0.31
C GLY A 83 2.95 7.44 -1.24
N GLN A 84 3.31 7.25 -2.51
CA GLN A 84 3.32 8.31 -3.52
C GLN A 84 1.91 8.88 -3.74
N ASP A 85 0.91 8.01 -3.85
CA ASP A 85 -0.49 8.43 -4.00
C ASP A 85 -0.97 9.28 -2.82
N LEU A 86 -0.68 8.86 -1.59
CA LEU A 86 -1.03 9.62 -0.38
C LEU A 86 -0.40 11.02 -0.38
N ASN A 87 0.86 11.12 -0.83
CA ASN A 87 1.54 12.40 -0.96
C ASN A 87 0.91 13.30 -2.03
N GLN A 88 0.47 12.73 -3.17
CA GLN A 88 -0.23 13.48 -4.21
C GLN A 88 -1.59 14.00 -3.71
N ILE A 89 -2.36 13.18 -2.99
CA ILE A 89 -3.64 13.60 -2.39
C ILE A 89 -3.43 14.77 -1.42
N ARG A 90 -2.40 14.70 -0.57
CA ARG A 90 -2.04 15.80 0.36
C ARG A 90 -1.67 17.09 -0.39
N LYS A 91 -0.84 16.99 -1.44
CA LYS A 91 -0.47 18.14 -2.27
C LYS A 91 -1.68 18.78 -2.95
N LYS A 92 -2.57 17.99 -3.56
CA LYS A 92 -3.82 18.49 -4.17
C LYS A 92 -4.70 19.25 -3.17
N LYS A 93 -4.85 18.74 -1.94
CA LYS A 93 -5.58 19.44 -0.87
C LYS A 93 -4.92 20.77 -0.46
N SER A 94 -3.59 20.81 -0.40
CA SER A 94 -2.84 22.04 -0.07
C SER A 94 -2.95 23.10 -1.17
N THR A 95 -2.81 22.69 -2.43
CA THR A 95 -2.91 23.60 -3.57
C THR A 95 -4.34 24.10 -3.77
N GLY A 96 -5.36 23.25 -3.60
CA GLY A 96 -6.77 23.65 -3.67
C GLY A 96 -7.13 24.76 -2.67
N LYS A 97 -6.59 24.71 -1.44
CA LYS A 97 -6.77 25.77 -0.44
C LYS A 97 -6.07 27.09 -0.79
N GLN A 98 -4.99 27.08 -1.57
CA GLN A 98 -4.32 28.31 -2.01
C GLN A 98 -5.06 29.05 -3.14
N TYR A 99 -5.91 28.36 -3.91
CA TYR A 99 -6.70 28.99 -4.98
C TYR A 99 -8.06 29.53 -4.51
N GLU A 100 -8.57 29.11 -3.34
CA GLU A 100 -9.81 29.65 -2.77
C GLU A 100 -9.63 31.01 -2.08
N ASN A 101 -8.42 31.57 -2.03
CA ASN A 101 -8.21 32.86 -1.36
C ASN A 101 -7.46 33.92 -2.19
N PRO A 102 -8.05 34.40 -3.30
CA PRO A 102 -7.55 35.57 -4.03
C PRO A 102 -7.93 36.93 -3.40
N TYR A 103 -8.65 36.95 -2.25
CA TYR A 103 -9.15 38.21 -1.65
C TYR A 103 -8.71 38.51 -0.21
N THR A 104 -7.83 37.73 0.42
CA THR A 104 -7.11 38.21 1.61
C THR A 104 -5.88 39.04 1.25
N SER A 105 -6.01 39.98 0.32
CA SER A 105 -5.20 41.19 0.40
C SER A 105 -5.78 42.01 1.54
N ARG A 106 -4.99 42.24 2.60
CA ARG A 106 -5.31 43.19 3.67
C ARG A 106 -5.87 44.46 3.04
N THR A 107 -7.13 44.80 3.30
CA THR A 107 -7.63 46.16 3.16
C THR A 107 -6.97 46.99 4.26
N GLN A 108 -5.74 47.44 3.99
CA GLN A 108 -5.17 48.60 4.66
C GLN A 108 -5.59 49.80 3.81
N ASP A 109 -6.19 50.78 4.46
CA ASP A 109 -6.51 52.13 3.96
C ASP A 109 -7.85 52.32 3.23
N GLY A 110 -8.93 52.30 4.02
CA GLY A 110 -10.17 53.01 3.68
C GLY A 110 -10.11 54.45 4.17
N VAL A 111 -9.30 55.31 3.53
CA VAL A 111 -9.39 56.77 3.72
C VAL A 111 -10.28 57.34 2.62
N PHE A 112 -11.49 57.74 2.99
CA PHE A 112 -12.40 58.48 2.12
C PHE A 112 -11.91 59.93 2.01
N PHE A 113 -11.39 60.31 0.84
CA PHE A 113 -11.32 61.69 0.42
C PHE A 113 -12.53 61.96 -0.48
N ASP A 114 -13.60 62.52 0.08
CA ASP A 114 -14.50 63.33 -0.73
C ASP A 114 -14.05 64.79 -0.59
N SER A 115 -13.51 65.30 -1.68
CA SER A 115 -13.26 66.71 -1.88
C SER A 115 -13.51 66.98 -3.35
N LYS A 116 -14.72 67.46 -3.69
CA LYS A 116 -14.89 68.70 -4.47
C LYS A 116 -16.35 69.09 -4.71
N LYS A 117 -16.59 70.37 -4.37
CA LYS A 117 -17.62 71.34 -4.77
C LYS A 117 -18.99 71.28 -4.11
#